data_AF-A0A9D3A154-F1
#
_entry.id   AF-A0A9D3A154-F1
#
_cell.length_a   1.000
_cell.length_b   1.000
_cell.length_c   1.000
_cell.angle_alpha   90.00
_cell.angle_beta   90.00
_cell.angle_gamma   90.00
#
_symmetry.space_group_name_H-M   'P 1'
#
loop_
_entity.id
_entity.type
_entity.pdbx_description
1 polymer ?
#
loop_
_entity_poly.entity_id
_entity_poly.type
_entity_poly.pdbx_seq_one_letter_code
_entity_poly.pdbx_strand_id
1 'polypeptide(L)'
;MEEDEPDCYLLQLRAIRRGLRMKSTTKQAIKQILGMVKMAFKYNNELPNSKTGASRIEYRLPFEGAWTVFNGGIDEETSHSWDVWTQRYAYDFVITDAQGSTYSGEVQDMQSYYCYGKYVLAPASGVVVEARDCDPDTPPALDGRVD
;
A
#
# COMPACT_ATOMS: atom_id res chain seq x y z
N MET A 1 -16.89 14.19 27.80
CA MET A 1 -17.25 13.81 26.42
C MET A 1 -16.16 14.37 25.55
N GLU A 2 -15.18 13.54 25.28
CA GLU A 2 -14.08 13.83 24.38
C GLU A 2 -14.44 13.03 23.11
N GLU A 3 -14.76 13.74 22.04
CA GLU A 3 -15.04 13.11 20.75
C GLU A 3 -13.72 12.57 20.21
N ASP A 4 -13.52 11.27 20.40
CA ASP A 4 -12.40 10.48 19.90
C ASP A 4 -12.48 10.50 18.37
N GLU A 5 -11.74 11.41 17.73
CA GLU A 5 -11.63 11.51 16.28
C GLU A 5 -11.15 10.14 15.75
N PRO A 6 -11.89 9.45 14.87
CA PRO A 6 -11.52 8.11 14.46
C PRO A 6 -10.17 8.16 13.73
N ASP A 7 -9.17 7.45 14.27
CA ASP A 7 -7.86 7.29 13.65
C ASP A 7 -8.03 6.67 12.25
N CYS A 8 -8.12 7.56 11.25
CA CYS A 8 -8.14 7.21 9.83
C CYS A 8 -6.74 6.69 9.45
N TYR A 9 -6.53 5.39 9.59
CA TYR A 9 -5.43 4.71 8.92
C TYR A 9 -5.70 4.73 7.41
N LEU A 10 -5.01 5.65 6.73
CA LEU A 10 -5.02 5.78 5.27
C LEU A 10 -4.48 4.49 4.63
N LEU A 11 -5.37 3.59 4.22
CA LEU A 11 -5.04 2.56 3.23
C LEU A 11 -4.75 3.26 1.89
N GLN A 12 -3.47 3.46 1.56
CA GLN A 12 -3.07 3.90 0.23
C GLN A 12 -3.04 2.69 -0.71
N LEU A 13 -4.17 2.42 -1.37
CA LEU A 13 -4.21 1.53 -2.52
C LEU A 13 -3.88 2.36 -3.77
N ARG A 14 -2.72 2.12 -4.39
CA ARG A 14 -2.32 2.77 -5.65
C ARG A 14 -2.60 1.82 -6.81
N ALA A 15 -3.61 2.14 -7.62
CA ALA A 15 -3.86 1.52 -8.92
C ALA A 15 -3.21 2.35 -10.04
N ILE A 16 -2.83 1.68 -11.12
CA ILE A 16 -1.82 2.10 -12.10
C ILE A 16 -2.50 2.06 -13.51
N ARG A 17 -2.83 3.23 -14.12
CA ARG A 17 -2.81 3.42 -15.60
C ARG A 17 -2.16 4.74 -16.12
N ARG A 18 -1.25 4.68 -17.10
CA ARG A 18 -0.47 5.84 -17.64
C ARG A 18 -1.22 6.88 -18.50
N GLY A 19 -0.98 8.16 -18.19
CA GLY A 19 -1.09 9.33 -19.08
C GLY A 19 -0.21 10.49 -18.57
N LEU A 20 0.73 10.97 -19.38
CA LEU A 20 1.80 11.91 -18.99
C LEU A 20 1.35 13.23 -18.32
N ARG A 21 1.62 13.39 -17.01
CA ARG A 21 1.90 14.69 -16.37
C ARG A 21 2.76 14.52 -15.13
N MET A 22 4.08 14.68 -15.25
CA MET A 22 5.02 14.69 -14.11
C MET A 22 4.67 15.82 -13.13
N LYS A 23 3.98 15.53 -12.03
CA LYS A 23 3.90 16.42 -10.87
C LYS A 23 4.99 16.00 -9.86
N SER A 24 5.93 16.90 -9.63
CA SER A 24 7.10 16.87 -8.72
C SER A 24 7.09 15.82 -7.59
N THR A 25 7.87 14.75 -7.79
CA THR A 25 8.24 13.73 -6.78
C THR A 25 8.78 14.33 -5.48
N THR A 26 9.42 15.50 -5.56
CA THR A 26 9.93 16.27 -4.41
C THR A 26 8.85 16.65 -3.40
N LYS A 27 7.64 17.02 -3.86
CA LYS A 27 6.54 17.39 -2.96
C LYS A 27 6.04 16.21 -2.15
N GLN A 28 6.01 15.03 -2.76
CA GLN A 28 5.58 13.80 -2.08
C GLN A 28 6.57 13.39 -1.01
N ALA A 29 7.88 13.49 -1.30
CA ALA A 29 8.94 13.24 -0.32
C ALA A 29 8.84 14.18 0.90
N ILE A 30 8.62 15.47 0.69
CA ILE A 30 8.43 16.45 1.78
C ILE A 30 7.22 16.07 2.64
N LYS A 31 6.09 15.70 2.03
CA LYS A 31 4.89 15.26 2.77
C LYS A 31 5.16 14.01 3.60
N GLN A 32 5.90 13.04 3.06
CA GLN A 32 6.29 11.83 3.79
C GLN A 32 7.13 12.17 5.02
N ILE A 33 8.14 13.03 4.88
CA ILE A 33 8.99 13.47 5.99
C ILE A 33 8.16 14.19 7.06
N LEU A 34 7.31 15.14 6.67
CA LEU A 34 6.44 15.84 7.60
C LEU A 34 5.48 14.88 8.34
N GLY A 35 4.97 13.87 7.64
CA GLY A 35 4.15 12.82 8.25
C GLY A 35 4.91 12.04 9.32
N MET A 36 6.16 11.64 9.05
CA MET A 36 7.01 10.95 10.02
C MET A 36 7.32 11.82 11.24
N VAL A 37 7.64 13.10 11.03
CA VAL A 37 7.87 14.06 12.13
C VAL A 37 6.60 14.20 12.98
N LYS A 38 5.42 14.35 12.36
CA LYS A 38 4.14 14.41 13.10
C LYS A 38 3.90 13.14 13.93
N MET A 39 4.20 11.97 13.38
CA MET A 39 4.09 10.70 14.09
C MET A 39 5.03 10.64 15.30
N ALA A 40 6.28 11.10 15.15
CA ALA A 40 7.25 11.18 16.25
C ALA A 40 6.72 11.98 17.43
N PHE A 41 6.12 13.15 17.16
CA PHE A 41 5.51 13.98 18.19
C PHE A 41 4.22 13.37 18.76
N LYS A 42 3.31 12.86 17.92
CA LYS A 42 2.02 12.28 18.39
C LYS A 42 2.24 11.11 19.34
N TYR A 43 3.24 10.29 19.06
CA TYR A 43 3.50 9.05 19.81
C TYR A 43 4.70 9.15 20.75
N ASN A 44 5.28 10.33 20.95
CA ASN A 44 6.47 10.52 21.80
C ASN A 44 7.60 9.52 21.46
N ASN A 45 7.80 9.25 20.17
CA ASN A 45 8.70 8.20 19.64
C ASN A 45 8.36 6.74 20.00
N GLU A 46 7.27 6.47 20.70
CA GLU A 46 6.76 5.12 21.00
C GLU A 46 5.70 4.71 19.96
N LEU A 47 6.18 4.22 18.82
CA LEU A 47 5.28 3.88 17.71
C LEU A 47 4.27 2.77 18.09
N PRO A 48 3.04 2.83 17.56
CA PRO A 48 2.03 1.80 17.81
C PRO A 48 2.57 0.40 17.51
N ASN A 49 2.40 -0.51 18.46
CA ASN A 49 2.75 -1.92 18.31
C ASN A 49 1.56 -2.68 17.73
N SER A 50 1.81 -3.69 16.90
CA SER A 50 0.76 -4.54 16.30
C SER A 50 -0.20 -5.17 17.34
N LYS A 51 0.25 -5.37 18.58
CA LYS A 51 -0.55 -5.93 19.68
C LYS A 51 -1.36 -4.90 20.47
N THR A 52 -0.97 -3.62 20.44
CA THR A 52 -1.55 -2.57 21.29
C THR A 52 -2.22 -1.44 20.50
N GLY A 53 -1.90 -1.29 19.22
CA GLY A 53 -2.35 -0.21 18.33
C GLY A 53 -3.31 -0.67 17.24
N ALA A 54 -4.12 -1.70 17.49
CA ALA A 54 -5.06 -2.20 16.50
C ALA A 54 -6.15 -1.16 16.21
N SER A 55 -6.41 -0.92 14.91
CA SER A 55 -7.56 -0.13 14.48
C SER A 55 -8.85 -0.74 15.02
N ARG A 56 -9.81 0.10 15.43
CA ARG A 56 -11.17 -0.36 15.81
C ARG A 56 -12.01 -0.78 14.59
N ILE A 57 -11.51 -0.54 13.38
CA ILE A 57 -12.16 -0.89 12.11
C ILE A 57 -11.75 -2.31 11.72
N GLU A 58 -12.74 -3.14 11.38
CA GLU A 58 -12.52 -4.44 10.76
C GLU A 58 -12.29 -4.25 9.26
N TYR A 59 -11.17 -4.78 8.77
CA TYR A 59 -10.79 -4.73 7.38
C TYR A 59 -10.94 -6.10 6.72
N ARG A 60 -11.36 -6.09 5.45
CA ARG A 60 -11.29 -7.23 4.54
C ARG A 60 -10.19 -7.00 3.50
N LEU A 61 -9.76 -8.08 2.86
CA LEU A 61 -8.81 -7.99 1.75
C LEU A 61 -9.43 -7.16 0.60
N PRO A 62 -8.67 -6.22 0.00
CA PRO A 62 -9.18 -5.30 -1.00
C PRO A 62 -9.22 -5.91 -2.42
N PHE A 63 -9.50 -7.21 -2.53
CA PHE A 63 -9.51 -7.93 -3.81
C PHE A 63 -10.37 -9.20 -3.75
N GLU A 64 -10.72 -9.72 -4.92
CA GLU A 64 -11.33 -11.04 -5.08
C GLU A 64 -10.27 -12.08 -5.48
N GLY A 65 -10.55 -13.35 -5.15
CA GLY A 65 -9.67 -14.47 -5.48
C GLY A 65 -8.46 -14.59 -4.56
N ALA A 66 -7.49 -15.40 -4.99
CA ALA A 66 -6.26 -15.64 -4.25
C ALA A 66 -5.14 -14.70 -4.75
N TRP A 67 -4.47 -14.05 -3.80
CA TRP A 67 -3.31 -13.21 -4.02
C TRP A 67 -2.22 -13.62 -3.04
N THR A 68 -0.97 -13.45 -3.46
CA THR A 68 0.24 -13.73 -2.68
C THR A 68 0.67 -12.45 -1.97
N VAL A 69 1.02 -12.56 -0.70
CA VAL A 69 1.70 -11.48 0.04
C VAL A 69 3.15 -11.46 -0.43
N PHE A 70 3.56 -10.38 -1.08
CA PHE A 70 4.92 -10.21 -1.60
C PHE A 70 5.82 -9.54 -0.57
N ASN A 71 5.33 -8.49 0.08
CA ASN A 71 5.98 -7.86 1.22
C ASN A 71 4.94 -7.51 2.28
N GLY A 72 5.40 -7.33 3.49
CA GLY A 72 4.61 -6.85 4.61
C GLY A 72 4.28 -7.93 5.61
N GLY A 73 3.72 -7.49 6.72
CA GLY A 73 3.53 -8.33 7.88
C GLY A 73 3.53 -7.49 9.15
N ILE A 74 3.44 -8.20 10.28
CA ILE A 74 3.63 -7.60 11.59
C ILE A 74 5.10 -7.65 12.05
N ASP A 75 5.95 -8.33 11.28
CA ASP A 75 7.35 -8.61 11.59
C ASP A 75 8.28 -7.85 10.62
N GLU A 76 9.35 -7.29 11.17
CA GLU A 76 10.35 -6.49 10.44
C GLU A 76 10.95 -7.24 9.26
N GLU A 77 11.25 -8.52 9.44
CA GLU A 77 11.86 -9.41 8.45
C GLU A 77 11.05 -9.52 7.14
N THR A 78 9.74 -9.32 7.23
CA THR A 78 8.82 -9.41 6.08
C THR A 78 8.53 -8.06 5.44
N SER A 79 8.91 -6.95 6.07
CA SER A 79 8.52 -5.60 5.65
C SER A 79 9.69 -4.85 5.02
N HIS A 80 9.62 -4.60 3.72
CA HIS A 80 10.61 -3.77 3.01
C HIS A 80 10.55 -2.27 3.39
N SER A 81 9.56 -1.86 4.17
CA SER A 81 9.28 -0.46 4.52
C SER A 81 9.20 -0.21 6.03
N TRP A 82 9.82 -1.08 6.83
CA TRP A 82 9.75 -1.04 8.30
C TRP A 82 10.16 0.31 8.92
N ASP A 83 11.18 0.95 8.36
CA ASP A 83 11.70 2.25 8.79
C ASP A 83 10.85 3.44 8.31
N VAL A 84 9.96 3.23 7.35
CA VAL A 84 8.96 4.21 6.95
C VAL A 84 7.76 4.03 7.88
N TRP A 85 7.73 4.75 9.00
CA TRP A 85 6.79 4.48 10.11
C TRP A 85 5.30 4.42 9.73
N THR A 86 4.91 5.13 8.67
CA THR A 86 3.53 5.12 8.14
C THR A 86 3.19 3.90 7.28
N GLN A 87 4.21 3.11 6.90
CA GLN A 87 4.13 1.94 6.03
C GLN A 87 4.67 0.67 6.71
N ARG A 88 5.11 0.77 7.97
CA ARG A 88 5.71 -0.33 8.73
C ARG A 88 4.94 -1.66 8.61
N TYR A 89 3.62 -1.59 8.71
CA TYR A 89 2.70 -2.73 8.63
C TYR A 89 1.92 -2.79 7.30
N ALA A 90 2.41 -2.12 6.26
CA ALA A 90 1.80 -2.18 4.93
C ALA A 90 2.03 -3.56 4.29
N TYR A 91 1.09 -3.98 3.46
CA TYR A 91 1.16 -5.22 2.70
C TYR A 91 1.16 -4.91 1.20
N ASP A 92 2.04 -5.58 0.48
CA ASP A 92 2.08 -5.63 -0.97
C ASP A 92 1.49 -6.96 -1.43
N PHE A 93 0.48 -6.91 -2.30
CA PHE A 93 -0.17 -8.10 -2.84
C PHE A 93 0.09 -8.23 -4.34
N VAL A 94 0.38 -9.45 -4.78
CA VAL A 94 0.56 -9.81 -6.19
C VAL A 94 -0.27 -11.05 -6.53
N ILE A 95 -0.57 -11.25 -7.81
CA ILE A 95 -1.14 -12.52 -8.29
C ILE A 95 0.01 -13.32 -8.89
N THR A 96 0.16 -14.58 -8.48
CA THR A 96 1.15 -15.50 -9.02
C THR A 96 0.51 -16.69 -9.71
N ASP A 97 1.19 -17.25 -10.71
CA ASP A 97 0.87 -18.59 -11.22
C ASP A 97 1.39 -19.69 -10.30
N ALA A 98 1.21 -20.96 -10.72
CA ALA A 98 1.62 -22.13 -9.95
C ALA A 98 3.15 -22.26 -9.78
N GLN A 99 3.93 -21.49 -10.55
CA GLN A 99 5.39 -21.46 -10.49
C GLN A 99 5.91 -20.23 -9.74
N GLY A 100 5.02 -19.38 -9.19
CA GLY A 100 5.40 -18.16 -8.46
C GLY A 100 5.71 -16.96 -9.37
N SER A 101 5.45 -17.04 -10.69
CA SER A 101 5.61 -15.89 -11.58
C SER A 101 4.48 -14.89 -11.39
N THR A 102 4.78 -13.59 -11.38
CA THR A 102 3.77 -12.52 -11.29
C THR A 102 3.24 -12.04 -12.64
N TYR A 103 3.82 -12.54 -13.74
CA TYR A 103 3.51 -12.10 -15.10
C TYR A 103 3.57 -13.26 -16.12
N SER A 104 2.97 -13.01 -17.29
CA SER A 104 3.11 -13.82 -18.49
C SER A 104 3.45 -12.94 -19.69
N GLY A 105 4.60 -13.17 -20.32
CA GLY A 105 5.09 -12.37 -21.45
C GLY A 105 6.29 -11.49 -21.07
N GLU A 106 6.26 -10.23 -21.48
CA GLU A 106 7.39 -9.31 -21.34
C GLU A 106 7.35 -8.59 -19.98
N VAL A 107 8.43 -8.71 -19.19
CA VAL A 107 8.55 -8.07 -17.85
C VAL A 107 8.33 -6.56 -17.91
N GLN A 108 8.71 -5.91 -19.00
CA GLN A 108 8.60 -4.46 -19.15
C GLN A 108 7.19 -4.01 -19.57
N ASP A 109 6.33 -4.94 -19.99
CA ASP A 109 4.93 -4.64 -20.29
C ASP A 109 4.09 -4.84 -19.02
N MET A 110 3.48 -3.75 -18.54
CA MET A 110 2.61 -3.80 -17.36
C MET A 110 1.39 -4.70 -17.58
N GLN A 111 0.92 -4.83 -18.82
CA GLN A 111 -0.22 -5.69 -19.13
C GLN A 111 0.11 -7.18 -19.00
N SER A 112 1.39 -7.55 -18.96
CA SER A 112 1.81 -8.93 -18.72
C SER A 112 1.61 -9.37 -17.27
N TYR A 113 1.45 -8.45 -16.31
CA TYR A 113 1.28 -8.80 -14.90
C TYR A 113 -0.14 -9.28 -14.59
N TYR A 114 -0.26 -10.40 -13.87
CA TYR A 114 -1.56 -11.02 -13.59
C TYR A 114 -2.49 -10.15 -12.74
N CYS A 115 -1.94 -9.26 -11.91
CA CYS A 115 -2.68 -8.30 -11.11
C CYS A 115 -3.14 -7.06 -11.89
N TYR A 116 -2.56 -6.81 -13.07
CA TYR A 116 -2.87 -5.60 -13.85
C TYR A 116 -4.33 -5.60 -14.31
N GLY A 117 -5.00 -4.45 -14.14
CA GLY A 117 -6.41 -4.27 -14.50
C GLY A 117 -7.41 -5.01 -13.60
N LYS A 118 -6.97 -5.68 -12.53
CA LYS A 118 -7.87 -6.26 -11.53
C LYS A 118 -8.52 -5.16 -10.68
N TYR A 119 -9.75 -5.43 -10.23
CA TYR A 119 -10.45 -4.51 -9.33
C TYR A 119 -9.77 -4.46 -7.97
N VAL A 120 -9.67 -3.25 -7.44
CA VAL A 120 -9.33 -3.00 -6.04
C VAL A 120 -10.62 -2.63 -5.32
N LEU A 121 -10.96 -3.40 -4.29
CA LEU A 121 -12.18 -3.25 -3.52
C LEU A 121 -11.95 -2.38 -2.29
N ALA A 122 -13.03 -1.75 -1.81
CA ALA A 122 -13.00 -1.07 -0.52
C ALA A 122 -12.68 -2.08 0.61
N PRO A 123 -11.65 -1.81 1.43
CA PRO A 123 -11.20 -2.73 2.48
C PRO A 123 -12.08 -2.66 3.73
N ALA A 124 -12.94 -1.65 3.87
CA ALA A 124 -13.88 -1.51 4.97
C ALA A 124 -15.16 -0.82 4.49
N SER A 125 -16.23 -0.90 5.29
CA SER A 125 -17.46 -0.15 5.05
C SER A 125 -17.23 1.35 5.26
N GLY A 126 -17.82 2.18 4.42
CA GLY A 126 -17.71 3.64 4.54
C GLY A 126 -18.27 4.38 3.33
N VAL A 127 -18.10 5.70 3.34
CA VAL A 127 -18.47 6.58 2.23
C VAL A 127 -17.20 7.06 1.54
N VAL A 128 -17.13 6.86 0.22
CA VAL A 128 -16.04 7.42 -0.59
C VAL A 128 -16.23 8.94 -0.68
N VAL A 129 -15.28 9.70 -0.10
CA VAL A 129 -15.33 11.17 -0.08
C VAL A 129 -14.50 11.82 -1.20
N GLU A 130 -13.46 11.14 -1.69
CA GLU A 130 -12.64 11.56 -2.83
C GLU A 130 -12.20 10.30 -3.59
N ALA A 131 -12.25 10.37 -4.92
CA ALA A 131 -11.60 9.41 -5.81
C ALA A 131 -10.72 10.18 -6.79
N ARG A 132 -9.50 9.70 -6.99
CA ARG A 132 -8.54 10.28 -7.93
C ARG A 132 -8.20 9.24 -8.98
N ASP A 133 -8.20 9.68 -10.21
CA ASP A 133 -7.66 8.97 -11.36
C ASP A 133 -6.52 9.82 -11.95
N CYS A 134 -5.79 9.25 -12.92
CA CYS A 134 -4.71 9.86 -13.69
C CYS A 134 -3.32 9.92 -13.02
N ASP A 135 -3.08 9.13 -11.98
CA ASP A 135 -1.71 8.91 -11.49
C ASP A 135 -0.98 7.91 -12.40
N PRO A 136 0.25 8.22 -12.87
CA PRO A 136 0.93 7.39 -13.84
C PRO A 136 1.49 6.12 -13.21
N ASP A 137 1.51 5.10 -14.06
CA ASP A 137 2.10 3.81 -13.73
C ASP A 137 3.56 3.90 -13.37
N THR A 138 3.92 3.22 -12.29
CA THR A 138 5.31 2.96 -11.97
C THR A 138 5.75 1.76 -12.81
N PRO A 139 6.76 1.92 -13.69
CA PRO A 139 7.29 0.78 -14.45
C PRO A 139 7.76 -0.32 -13.49
N PRO A 140 7.63 -1.60 -13.87
CA PRO A 140 8.16 -2.68 -13.08
C PRO A 140 9.66 -2.49 -12.83
N ALA A 141 10.06 -2.50 -11.56
CA ALA A 141 11.45 -2.30 -11.14
C ALA A 141 12.16 -3.61 -10.77
N LEU A 142 11.40 -4.71 -10.65
CA LEU A 142 11.86 -6.04 -10.23
C LEU A 142 11.67 -7.03 -11.38
N ASP A 143 12.38 -8.17 -11.33
CA ASP A 143 12.35 -9.22 -12.35
C ASP A 143 11.06 -10.06 -12.36
N GLY A 144 10.12 -9.75 -11.47
CA GLY A 144 8.76 -10.30 -11.45
C GLY A 144 8.64 -11.69 -10.81
N ARG A 145 9.66 -12.14 -10.07
CA ARG A 145 9.63 -13.40 -9.31
C ARG A 145 9.36 -13.15 -7.82
N VAL A 146 8.62 -14.06 -7.22
CA VAL A 146 8.49 -14.21 -5.77
C VAL A 146 9.35 -15.40 -5.38
N ASP A 147 10.42 -15.16 -4.62
CA ASP A 147 11.34 -16.17 -4.09
C ASP A 147 10.81 -16.87 -2.82
#